data_AF-A0A9E5UZA2-F1
#
_entry.id   AF-A0A9E5UZA2-F1
#
_cell.length_a   1.000
_cell.length_b   1.000
_cell.length_c   1.000
_cell.angle_alpha   90.00
_cell.angle_beta   90.00
_cell.angle_gamma   90.00
#
_symmetry.space_group_name_H-M   'P 1'
#
loop_
_entity.id
_entity.type
_entity.pdbx_description
1 polymer ?
#
loop_
_entity_poly.entity_id
_entity_poly.type
_entity_poly.pdbx_seq_one_letter_code
_entity_poly.pdbx_strand_id
1 'polypeptide(L)'
;MVCCALVRQAIAAQSSPPYQWRSQDSYLITGGLGDLGLAIAGWMVEQGARHLILLSRRVLPPRPQWQAIAAEGKSVHAAPIAAIQALEQQGATVYLATADVSCVDQVEVALDAVNALGCPAVRGVFHLAGVPQPLLPLTQLDSPTLQSVLKPKVLGSWLLHRQFADTPLDFFILFSSWASLLGAVGQRIGSYSMANTFLDAIAEHRRALGLPALSINWGDWAEIGLRHRVVQAGYRLLPDDWTLHPQQGLDALSRLMPQQGQRAVLPVPWPQFLQLFPQAAQTILAAIAPQLGDAQSVHSLPATPQPFLQKLESLPSKAQLQQLITQVQFHAAKVMGIQPPSALDIQRGLFEMGMDSLMALELKSGLESSLGRSIPAVAAFEHPTVVALSTYLAQEVLGWGAVPSAVPAQVEESGDPLSSIAQLSDDEVDRLFAEKISR
;
A
#
# COMPACT_ATOMS: atom_id res chain seq x y z
N MET A 1 26.60 7.18 -15.79
CA MET A 1 25.29 7.50 -15.19
C MET A 1 24.27 7.40 -16.30
N VAL A 2 23.53 6.31 -16.37
CA VAL A 2 22.37 6.23 -17.29
C VAL A 2 21.30 7.11 -16.65
N CYS A 3 21.01 8.27 -17.24
CA CYS A 3 19.86 9.06 -16.82
C CYS A 3 18.59 8.30 -17.23
N CYS A 4 18.05 7.51 -16.31
CA CYS A 4 16.73 6.92 -16.46
C CYS A 4 15.69 8.05 -16.36
N ALA A 5 14.98 8.32 -17.47
CA ALA A 5 13.85 9.25 -17.49
C ALA A 5 12.55 8.46 -17.46
N LEU A 6 11.60 8.87 -16.61
CA LEU A 6 10.24 8.34 -16.67
C LEU A 6 9.59 8.82 -17.95
N VAL A 7 8.99 7.90 -18.70
CA VAL A 7 8.29 8.21 -19.95
C VAL A 7 6.86 7.71 -19.83
N ARG A 8 5.90 8.61 -20.06
CA ARG A 8 4.50 8.20 -20.21
C ARG A 8 4.35 7.53 -21.57
N GLN A 9 4.13 6.23 -21.56
CA GLN A 9 3.82 5.49 -22.78
C GLN A 9 2.30 5.31 -22.87
N ALA A 10 1.70 5.81 -23.95
CA ALA A 10 0.34 5.38 -24.29
C ALA A 10 0.37 3.86 -24.47
N ILE A 11 -0.59 3.16 -23.87
CA ILE A 11 -0.76 1.74 -24.13
C ILE A 11 -1.17 1.63 -25.60
N ALA A 12 -0.19 1.45 -26.50
CA ALA A 12 -0.48 1.14 -27.88
C ALA A 12 -1.33 -0.14 -27.87
N ALA A 13 -2.34 -0.20 -28.74
CA ALA A 13 -3.10 -1.43 -29.01
C ALA A 13 -2.23 -2.52 -29.68
N GLN A 14 -0.90 -2.48 -29.50
CA GLN A 14 0.02 -3.49 -29.96
C GLN A 14 -0.16 -4.73 -29.10
N SER A 15 -1.00 -5.60 -29.65
CA SER A 15 -1.17 -7.00 -29.34
C SER A 15 0.14 -7.74 -29.63
N SER A 16 1.15 -7.58 -28.77
CA SER A 16 2.11 -8.68 -28.63
C SER A 16 1.28 -9.92 -28.31
N PRO A 17 1.47 -11.05 -29.02
CA PRO A 17 0.72 -12.25 -28.73
C PRO A 17 0.92 -12.59 -27.25
N PRO A 18 -0.15 -13.04 -26.56
CA PRO A 18 -0.03 -13.44 -25.17
C PRO A 18 1.07 -14.49 -25.05
N TYR A 19 1.81 -14.45 -23.94
CA TYR A 19 2.83 -15.44 -23.67
C TYR A 19 2.24 -16.85 -23.76
N GLN A 20 2.93 -17.73 -24.48
CA GLN A 20 2.51 -19.12 -24.64
C GLN A 20 3.08 -19.96 -23.52
N TRP A 21 2.21 -20.37 -22.60
CA TRP A 21 2.57 -21.25 -21.50
C TRP A 21 2.97 -22.63 -22.02
N ARG A 22 4.18 -23.05 -21.66
CA ARG A 22 4.67 -24.40 -21.96
C ARG A 22 4.15 -25.37 -20.91
N SER A 23 3.46 -26.41 -21.37
CA SER A 23 2.87 -27.43 -20.50
C SER A 23 3.89 -28.37 -19.85
N GLN A 24 5.14 -28.38 -20.33
CA GLN A 24 6.23 -29.23 -19.85
C GLN A 24 7.24 -28.46 -18.97
N ASP A 25 6.96 -27.20 -18.66
CA ASP A 25 7.80 -26.36 -17.79
C ASP A 25 7.00 -25.97 -16.53
N SER A 26 7.71 -25.59 -15.47
CA SER A 26 7.12 -25.12 -14.22
C SER A 26 7.37 -23.62 -13.97
N TYR A 27 6.52 -23.03 -13.13
CA TYR A 27 6.57 -21.59 -12.82
C TYR A 27 6.53 -21.37 -11.30
N LEU A 28 7.54 -20.69 -10.78
CA LEU A 28 7.70 -20.42 -9.35
C LEU A 28 7.00 -19.13 -8.94
N ILE A 29 6.14 -19.20 -7.93
CA ILE A 29 5.47 -18.05 -7.32
C ILE A 29 5.85 -18.00 -5.84
N THR A 30 6.71 -17.06 -5.46
CA THR A 30 7.03 -16.82 -4.05
C THR A 30 6.00 -15.89 -3.41
N GLY A 31 5.63 -16.16 -2.15
CA GLY A 31 4.38 -15.60 -1.61
C GLY A 31 3.13 -16.25 -2.24
N GLY A 32 3.28 -17.46 -2.80
CA GLY A 32 2.27 -18.11 -3.64
C GLY A 32 0.98 -18.51 -2.92
N LEU A 33 0.98 -18.55 -1.58
CA LEU A 33 -0.21 -18.81 -0.77
C LEU A 33 -0.91 -17.55 -0.23
N GLY A 34 -0.44 -16.36 -0.63
CA GLY A 34 -1.14 -15.10 -0.37
C GLY A 34 -2.19 -14.82 -1.44
N ASP A 35 -3.14 -13.93 -1.15
CA ASP A 35 -4.28 -13.63 -2.02
C ASP A 35 -3.86 -13.28 -3.46
N LEU A 36 -2.84 -12.44 -3.62
CA LEU A 36 -2.32 -12.07 -4.95
C LEU A 36 -1.56 -13.23 -5.62
N GLY A 37 -0.84 -14.05 -4.87
CA GLY A 37 -0.15 -15.23 -5.39
C GLY A 37 -1.14 -16.26 -5.93
N LEU A 38 -2.24 -16.50 -5.21
CA LEU A 38 -3.32 -17.40 -5.63
C LEU A 38 -4.11 -16.85 -6.81
N ALA A 39 -4.39 -15.54 -6.84
CA ALA A 39 -5.04 -14.88 -7.98
C ALA A 39 -4.21 -15.00 -9.26
N ILE A 40 -2.89 -14.78 -9.17
CA ILE A 40 -1.96 -14.97 -10.29
C ILE A 40 -1.89 -16.44 -10.69
N ALA A 41 -1.82 -17.37 -9.73
CA ALA A 41 -1.82 -18.80 -10.02
C ALA A 41 -3.09 -19.22 -10.79
N GLY A 42 -4.27 -18.74 -10.37
CA GLY A 42 -5.54 -18.94 -11.07
C GLY A 42 -5.49 -18.45 -12.50
N TRP A 43 -5.13 -17.18 -12.67
CA TRP A 43 -4.95 -16.57 -13.98
C TRP A 43 -3.96 -17.35 -14.87
N MET A 44 -2.82 -17.78 -14.33
CA MET A 44 -1.84 -18.55 -15.09
C MET A 44 -2.43 -19.88 -15.61
N VAL A 45 -3.19 -20.60 -14.78
CA VAL A 45 -3.81 -21.87 -15.17
C VAL A 45 -4.87 -21.68 -16.24
N GLU A 46 -5.70 -20.64 -16.11
CA GLU A 46 -6.69 -20.23 -17.12
C GLU A 46 -6.01 -19.90 -18.46
N GLN A 47 -4.83 -19.28 -18.43
CA GLN A 47 -4.05 -18.97 -19.62
C GLN A 47 -3.27 -20.16 -20.20
N GLY A 48 -3.20 -21.30 -19.50
CA GLY A 48 -2.60 -22.53 -20.01
C GLY A 48 -1.40 -23.07 -19.23
N ALA A 49 -0.98 -22.43 -18.14
CA ALA A 49 0.06 -22.98 -17.26
C ALA A 49 -0.42 -24.29 -16.62
N ARG A 50 0.48 -25.27 -16.48
CA ARG A 50 0.14 -26.60 -15.94
C ARG A 50 0.96 -27.03 -14.74
N HIS A 51 2.16 -26.50 -14.53
CA HIS A 51 2.96 -26.83 -13.35
C HIS A 51 3.31 -25.55 -12.59
N LEU A 52 2.81 -25.45 -11.36
CA LEU A 52 3.02 -24.28 -10.50
C LEU A 52 3.76 -24.70 -9.24
N ILE A 53 4.80 -23.94 -8.87
CA ILE A 53 5.47 -24.08 -7.58
C ILE A 53 5.04 -22.90 -6.71
N LEU A 54 4.22 -23.16 -5.69
CA LEU A 54 3.79 -22.14 -4.74
C LEU A 54 4.73 -22.18 -3.53
N LEU A 55 5.62 -21.20 -3.45
CA LEU A 55 6.59 -21.07 -2.35
C LEU A 55 6.05 -20.10 -1.29
N SER A 56 5.98 -20.56 -0.05
CA SER A 56 5.53 -19.77 1.10
C SER A 56 6.15 -20.27 2.40
N ARG A 57 6.20 -19.41 3.41
CA ARG A 57 6.54 -19.82 4.79
C ARG A 57 5.41 -20.59 5.46
N ARG A 58 4.17 -20.39 4.98
CA ARG A 58 2.99 -21.04 5.55
C ARG A 58 3.01 -22.52 5.20
N VAL A 59 3.08 -23.35 6.23
CA VAL A 59 2.87 -24.80 6.11
C VAL A 59 1.37 -25.05 5.98
N LEU A 60 0.97 -25.72 4.90
CA LEU A 60 -0.39 -26.25 4.79
C LEU A 60 -0.43 -27.65 5.43
N PRO A 61 -1.54 -28.03 6.08
CA PRO A 61 -1.70 -29.37 6.61
C PRO A 61 -1.64 -30.41 5.48
N PRO A 62 -1.35 -31.69 5.79
CA PRO A 62 -1.35 -32.75 4.79
C PRO A 62 -2.66 -32.84 4.01
N ARG A 63 -2.59 -33.12 2.71
CA ARG A 63 -3.76 -33.21 1.81
C ARG A 63 -4.94 -34.04 2.34
N PRO A 64 -4.74 -35.19 3.02
CA PRO A 64 -5.87 -35.95 3.58
C PRO A 64 -6.75 -35.17 4.59
N GLN A 65 -6.22 -34.12 5.20
CA GLN A 65 -6.95 -33.30 6.18
C GLN A 65 -7.72 -32.14 5.53
N TRP A 66 -7.50 -31.86 4.23
CA TRP A 66 -8.05 -30.69 3.56
C TRP A 66 -9.58 -30.70 3.52
N GLN A 67 -10.20 -31.87 3.41
CA GLN A 67 -11.66 -31.98 3.35
C GLN A 67 -12.34 -31.61 4.67
N ALA A 68 -11.74 -31.98 5.81
CA ALA A 68 -12.23 -31.57 7.12
C ALA A 68 -12.11 -30.05 7.31
N ILE A 69 -10.96 -29.48 6.94
CA ILE A 69 -10.70 -28.04 7.05
C ILE A 69 -11.62 -27.22 6.15
N ALA A 70 -11.91 -27.72 4.95
CA ALA A 70 -12.86 -27.09 4.04
C ALA A 70 -14.29 -27.08 4.61
N ALA A 71 -14.68 -28.14 5.33
CA ALA A 71 -16.00 -28.23 5.97
C ALA A 71 -16.15 -27.29 7.19
N GLU A 72 -15.08 -27.06 7.94
CA GLU A 72 -15.09 -26.13 9.09
C GLU A 72 -15.17 -24.65 8.67
N GLY A 73 -14.58 -24.30 7.52
CA GLY A 73 -14.71 -22.98 6.88
C GLY A 73 -14.04 -21.78 7.59
N LYS A 74 -13.59 -21.93 8.85
CA LYS A 74 -12.98 -20.83 9.65
C LYS A 74 -11.46 -20.87 9.77
N SER A 75 -10.80 -21.83 9.13
CA SER A 75 -9.34 -21.96 9.20
C SER A 75 -8.64 -20.97 8.26
N VAL A 76 -7.51 -20.40 8.71
CA VAL A 76 -6.59 -19.61 7.87
C VAL A 76 -6.07 -20.38 6.64
N HIS A 77 -6.17 -21.71 6.67
CA HIS A 77 -5.79 -22.60 5.58
C HIS A 77 -6.92 -22.85 4.57
N ALA A 78 -8.18 -22.58 4.92
CA ALA A 78 -9.33 -22.94 4.09
C ALA A 78 -9.28 -22.27 2.71
N ALA A 79 -9.06 -20.96 2.66
CA ALA A 79 -8.99 -20.23 1.38
C ALA A 79 -7.81 -20.68 0.49
N PRO A 80 -6.56 -20.79 0.98
CA PRO A 80 -5.47 -21.35 0.18
C PRO A 80 -5.73 -22.77 -0.32
N ILE A 81 -6.27 -23.65 0.54
CA ILE A 81 -6.60 -25.03 0.17
C ILE A 81 -7.64 -25.07 -0.95
N ALA A 82 -8.74 -24.32 -0.80
CA ALA A 82 -9.79 -24.24 -1.81
C ALA A 82 -9.26 -23.70 -3.15
N ALA A 83 -8.42 -22.67 -3.10
CA ALA A 83 -7.78 -22.14 -4.30
C ALA A 83 -6.90 -23.20 -4.99
N ILE A 84 -6.04 -23.90 -4.24
CA ILE A 84 -5.19 -24.96 -4.81
C ILE A 84 -6.03 -26.07 -5.43
N GLN A 85 -7.09 -26.53 -4.74
CA GLN A 85 -7.99 -27.55 -5.28
C GLN A 85 -8.67 -27.09 -6.57
N ALA A 86 -9.06 -25.82 -6.67
CA ALA A 86 -9.62 -25.26 -7.91
C ALA A 86 -8.60 -25.24 -9.06
N LEU A 87 -7.33 -24.92 -8.79
CA LEU A 87 -6.26 -25.00 -9.80
C LEU A 87 -6.08 -26.43 -10.31
N GLU A 88 -6.10 -27.40 -9.40
CA GLU A 88 -5.94 -28.82 -9.72
C GLU A 88 -7.11 -29.39 -10.51
N GLN A 89 -8.34 -28.96 -10.20
CA GLN A 89 -9.53 -29.30 -10.97
C GLN A 89 -9.48 -28.76 -12.41
N GLN A 90 -8.76 -27.65 -12.63
CA GLN A 90 -8.51 -27.09 -13.96
C GLN A 90 -7.34 -27.78 -14.70
N GLY A 91 -6.76 -28.84 -14.11
CA GLY A 91 -5.72 -29.65 -14.73
C GLY A 91 -4.29 -29.17 -14.47
N ALA A 92 -4.08 -28.26 -13.52
CA ALA A 92 -2.74 -27.91 -13.07
C ALA A 92 -2.22 -28.88 -12.00
N THR A 93 -0.91 -29.09 -11.96
CA THR A 93 -0.20 -29.73 -10.86
C THR A 93 0.42 -28.65 -10.00
N VAL A 94 0.04 -28.60 -8.72
CA VAL A 94 0.55 -27.62 -7.76
C VAL A 94 1.55 -28.28 -6.82
N TYR A 95 2.80 -27.85 -6.93
CA TYR A 95 3.89 -28.22 -6.03
C TYR A 95 3.97 -27.19 -4.90
N LEU A 96 3.85 -27.65 -3.66
CA LEU A 96 3.94 -26.79 -2.48
C LEU A 96 5.37 -26.80 -1.95
N ALA A 97 6.02 -25.64 -1.97
CA ALA A 97 7.35 -25.45 -1.43
C ALA A 97 7.26 -24.63 -0.13
N THR A 98 7.74 -25.19 0.98
CA THR A 98 7.77 -24.46 2.26
C THR A 98 9.18 -23.93 2.49
N ALA A 99 9.34 -22.61 2.44
CA ALA A 99 10.61 -21.95 2.72
C ALA A 99 10.41 -20.47 3.09
N ASP A 100 11.29 -19.95 3.94
CA ASP A 100 11.60 -18.53 3.93
C ASP A 100 12.49 -18.23 2.71
N VAL A 101 11.95 -17.44 1.77
CA VAL A 101 12.66 -17.05 0.55
C VAL A 101 13.98 -16.32 0.82
N SER A 102 14.14 -15.73 2.02
CA SER A 102 15.36 -15.05 2.45
C SER A 102 16.42 -15.97 3.08
N CYS A 103 16.16 -17.29 3.16
CA CYS A 103 17.08 -18.29 3.68
C CYS A 103 17.52 -19.25 2.56
N VAL A 104 18.82 -19.27 2.26
CA VAL A 104 19.42 -20.08 1.18
C VAL A 104 19.08 -21.56 1.37
N ASP A 105 19.45 -22.12 2.52
CA ASP A 105 19.30 -23.55 2.81
C ASP A 105 17.84 -24.00 2.69
N GLN A 106 16.89 -23.17 3.15
CA GLN A 106 15.46 -23.50 3.05
C GLN A 106 14.95 -23.49 1.61
N VAL A 107 15.39 -22.52 0.79
CA VAL A 107 14.99 -22.44 -0.62
C VAL A 107 15.56 -23.62 -1.39
N GLU A 108 16.83 -23.95 -1.20
CA GLU A 108 17.47 -25.11 -1.85
C GLU A 108 16.75 -26.41 -1.48
N VAL A 109 16.55 -26.67 -0.18
CA VAL A 109 15.85 -27.87 0.29
C VAL A 109 14.42 -27.96 -0.25
N ALA A 110 13.70 -26.83 -0.30
CA ALA A 110 12.33 -26.81 -0.80
C ALA A 110 12.26 -27.06 -2.31
N LEU A 111 13.20 -26.53 -3.09
CA LEU A 111 13.27 -26.77 -4.53
C LEU A 111 13.70 -28.22 -4.83
N ASP A 112 14.65 -28.77 -4.09
CA ASP A 112 15.06 -30.17 -4.22
C ASP A 112 13.92 -31.13 -3.89
N ALA A 113 13.15 -30.85 -2.83
CA ALA A 113 11.97 -31.63 -2.48
C ALA A 113 10.91 -31.60 -3.61
N VAL A 114 10.71 -30.45 -4.25
CA VAL A 114 9.78 -30.32 -5.38
C VAL A 114 10.31 -31.04 -6.62
N ASN A 115 11.62 -30.97 -6.90
CA ASN A 115 12.26 -31.70 -7.99
C ASN A 115 12.14 -33.22 -7.80
N ALA A 116 12.31 -33.72 -6.57
CA ALA A 116 12.14 -35.14 -6.24
C ALA A 116 10.72 -35.66 -6.46
N LEU A 117 9.71 -34.78 -6.47
CA LEU A 117 8.33 -35.10 -6.84
C LEU A 117 8.10 -35.12 -8.37
N GLY A 118 9.15 -34.99 -9.18
CA GLY A 118 9.08 -34.96 -10.63
C GLY A 118 8.59 -33.62 -11.18
N CYS A 119 8.82 -32.51 -10.48
CA CYS A 119 8.52 -31.18 -11.00
C CYS A 119 9.36 -30.88 -12.24
N PRO A 120 8.76 -30.37 -13.33
CA PRO A 120 9.53 -29.96 -14.51
C PRO A 120 10.44 -28.76 -14.25
N ALA A 121 11.35 -28.49 -15.19
CA ALA A 121 12.29 -27.37 -15.10
C ALA A 121 11.57 -26.02 -14.94
N VAL A 122 12.08 -25.17 -14.06
CA VAL A 122 11.52 -23.82 -13.83
C VAL A 122 11.83 -22.94 -15.04
N ARG A 123 10.79 -22.34 -15.62
CA ARG A 123 10.89 -21.43 -16.77
C ARG A 123 10.54 -19.99 -16.43
N GLY A 124 9.86 -19.74 -15.33
CA GLY A 124 9.48 -18.40 -14.94
C GLY A 124 9.40 -18.23 -13.43
N VAL A 125 9.74 -17.03 -12.96
CA VAL A 125 9.71 -16.67 -11.55
C VAL A 125 8.84 -15.43 -11.36
N PHE A 126 7.92 -15.52 -10.40
CA PHE A 126 7.12 -14.43 -9.86
C PHE A 126 7.51 -14.20 -8.40
N HIS A 127 8.06 -13.04 -8.09
CA HIS A 127 8.45 -12.69 -6.73
C HIS A 127 7.46 -11.72 -6.09
N LEU A 128 6.53 -12.27 -5.28
CA LEU A 128 5.51 -11.52 -4.55
C LEU A 128 5.72 -11.54 -3.03
N ALA A 129 6.72 -12.28 -2.55
CA ALA A 129 6.99 -12.39 -1.12
C ALA A 129 7.21 -11.00 -0.50
N GLY A 130 6.43 -10.71 0.52
CA GLY A 130 6.44 -9.44 1.23
C GLY A 130 5.57 -9.53 2.46
N VAL A 131 5.87 -8.70 3.45
CA VAL A 131 5.10 -8.57 4.69
C VAL A 131 4.55 -7.16 4.80
N PRO A 132 3.43 -6.98 5.52
CA PRO A 132 3.04 -5.65 5.97
C PRO A 132 4.14 -5.01 6.80
N GLN A 133 4.24 -3.68 6.73
CA GLN A 133 5.08 -2.88 7.60
C GLN A 133 4.21 -2.13 8.60
N PRO A 134 4.73 -1.75 9.77
CA PRO A 134 4.11 -0.73 10.59
C PRO A 134 4.25 0.65 9.94
N LEU A 135 3.21 1.47 10.07
CA LEU A 135 3.19 2.83 9.54
C LEU A 135 3.87 3.81 10.50
N LEU A 136 5.19 3.66 10.66
CA LEU A 136 6.02 4.46 11.55
C LEU A 136 7.01 5.36 10.78
N PRO A 137 7.36 6.54 11.32
CA PRO A 137 8.49 7.32 10.82
C PRO A 137 9.78 6.49 10.86
N LEU A 138 10.70 6.73 9.92
CA LEU A 138 12.00 6.04 9.89
C LEU A 138 12.78 6.17 11.21
N THR A 139 12.65 7.31 11.90
CA THR A 139 13.29 7.57 13.19
C THR A 139 12.75 6.71 14.34
N GLN A 140 11.61 6.05 14.15
CA GLN A 140 10.96 5.18 15.14
C GLN A 140 10.97 3.71 14.72
N LEU A 141 11.57 3.36 13.57
CA LEU A 141 11.73 1.97 13.16
C LEU A 141 12.94 1.36 13.84
N ASP A 142 12.71 0.29 14.60
CA ASP A 142 13.79 -0.53 15.11
C ASP A 142 14.40 -1.45 14.02
N SER A 143 15.60 -1.94 14.30
CA SER A 143 16.33 -2.82 13.38
C SER A 143 15.59 -4.13 13.09
N PRO A 144 15.01 -4.86 14.08
CA PRO A 144 14.23 -6.07 13.82
C PRO A 144 13.05 -5.86 12.87
N THR A 145 12.27 -4.79 13.08
CA THR A 145 11.13 -4.43 12.24
C THR A 145 11.58 -4.11 10.83
N LEU A 146 12.59 -3.26 10.68
CA LEU A 146 13.16 -2.93 9.38
C LEU A 146 13.63 -4.19 8.64
N GLN A 147 14.37 -5.07 9.32
CA GLN A 147 14.85 -6.32 8.74
C GLN A 147 13.69 -7.23 8.31
N SER A 148 12.62 -7.34 9.10
CA SER A 148 11.48 -8.19 8.76
C SER A 148 10.78 -7.77 7.47
N VAL A 149 10.73 -6.45 7.19
CA VAL A 149 10.17 -5.88 5.96
C VAL A 149 11.11 -6.04 4.77
N LEU A 150 12.41 -5.78 4.99
CA LEU A 150 13.41 -5.83 3.92
C LEU A 150 13.73 -7.26 3.47
N LYS A 151 13.95 -8.20 4.41
CA LYS A 151 14.42 -9.58 4.13
C LYS A 151 13.70 -10.27 2.98
N PRO A 152 12.35 -10.40 2.96
CA PRO A 152 11.67 -11.17 1.93
C PRO A 152 11.86 -10.60 0.53
N LYS A 153 11.95 -9.26 0.37
CA LYS A 153 12.15 -8.62 -0.94
C LYS A 153 13.62 -8.47 -1.30
N VAL A 154 14.45 -8.02 -0.36
CA VAL A 154 15.87 -7.75 -0.58
C VAL A 154 16.66 -9.04 -0.70
N LEU A 155 16.78 -9.79 0.41
CA LEU A 155 17.52 -11.04 0.39
C LEU A 155 16.81 -12.07 -0.48
N GLY A 156 15.47 -12.15 -0.40
CA GLY A 156 14.71 -13.10 -1.21
C GLY A 156 14.93 -12.96 -2.72
N SER A 157 14.83 -11.75 -3.26
CA SER A 157 15.09 -11.55 -4.70
C SER A 157 16.56 -11.76 -5.07
N TRP A 158 17.50 -11.41 -4.20
CA TRP A 158 18.93 -11.69 -4.40
C TRP A 158 19.22 -13.19 -4.48
N LEU A 159 18.63 -13.97 -3.57
CA LEU A 159 18.79 -15.42 -3.57
C LEU A 159 18.16 -16.07 -4.79
N LEU A 160 16.94 -15.68 -5.16
CA LEU A 160 16.31 -16.12 -6.40
C LEU A 160 17.15 -15.74 -7.62
N HIS A 161 17.77 -14.56 -7.63
CA HIS A 161 18.65 -14.16 -8.71
C HIS A 161 19.82 -15.12 -8.88
N ARG A 162 20.50 -15.47 -7.77
CA ARG A 162 21.62 -16.41 -7.77
C ARG A 162 21.18 -17.83 -8.15
N GLN A 163 20.07 -18.31 -7.57
CA GLN A 163 19.54 -19.64 -7.82
C GLN A 163 19.23 -19.89 -9.30
N PHE A 164 18.73 -18.86 -9.99
CA PHE A 164 18.34 -18.93 -11.40
C PHE A 164 19.24 -18.10 -12.30
N ALA A 165 20.54 -17.96 -11.96
CA ALA A 165 21.50 -17.25 -12.80
C ALA A 165 21.81 -18.03 -14.08
N ASP A 166 22.00 -19.35 -13.97
CA ASP A 166 22.31 -20.24 -15.10
C ASP A 166 21.08 -20.98 -15.65
N THR A 167 19.88 -20.64 -15.16
CA THR A 167 18.63 -21.22 -15.64
C THR A 167 18.07 -20.39 -16.80
N PRO A 168 17.74 -21.00 -17.96
CA PRO A 168 17.17 -20.30 -19.10
C PRO A 168 15.70 -19.91 -18.84
N LEU A 169 15.46 -18.93 -17.98
CA LEU A 169 14.13 -18.40 -17.71
C LEU A 169 13.60 -17.63 -18.92
N ASP A 170 12.29 -17.71 -19.16
CA ASP A 170 11.59 -16.83 -20.10
C ASP A 170 11.29 -15.47 -19.46
N PHE A 171 11.03 -15.43 -18.15
CA PHE A 171 10.80 -14.20 -17.39
C PHE A 171 11.18 -14.32 -15.90
N PHE A 172 11.51 -13.17 -15.31
CA PHE A 172 11.75 -13.02 -13.86
C PHE A 172 11.04 -11.74 -13.41
N ILE A 173 9.84 -11.88 -12.86
CA ILE A 173 8.94 -10.75 -12.58
C ILE A 173 8.94 -10.45 -11.08
N LEU A 174 9.27 -9.20 -10.75
CA LEU A 174 9.34 -8.68 -9.40
C LEU A 174 8.13 -7.78 -9.15
N PHE A 175 7.35 -8.11 -8.12
CA PHE A 175 6.21 -7.30 -7.71
C PHE A 175 6.69 -6.20 -6.78
N SER A 176 7.11 -5.11 -7.40
CA SER A 176 7.46 -3.87 -6.73
C SER A 176 6.20 -3.03 -6.46
N SER A 177 6.37 -1.80 -6.01
CA SER A 177 5.26 -0.90 -5.69
C SER A 177 5.57 0.52 -6.14
N TRP A 178 4.52 1.30 -6.40
CA TRP A 178 4.64 2.73 -6.67
C TRP A 178 5.43 3.50 -5.60
N ALA A 179 5.41 3.00 -4.35
CA ALA A 179 6.14 3.58 -3.23
C ALA A 179 7.66 3.69 -3.48
N SER A 180 8.25 2.84 -4.31
CA SER A 180 9.68 2.97 -4.66
C SER A 180 9.99 4.09 -5.65
N LEU A 181 8.99 4.58 -6.39
CA LEU A 181 9.14 5.66 -7.37
C LEU A 181 8.97 7.04 -6.72
N LEU A 182 7.93 7.16 -5.88
CA LEU A 182 7.55 8.43 -5.28
C LEU A 182 8.18 8.59 -3.89
N GLY A 183 8.69 7.50 -3.31
CA GLY A 183 9.01 7.45 -1.90
C GLY A 183 7.76 7.53 -1.06
N ALA A 184 7.95 7.92 0.20
CA ALA A 184 6.91 7.93 1.20
C ALA A 184 6.12 9.25 1.20
N VAL A 185 5.79 9.83 0.04
CA VAL A 185 5.18 11.18 -0.04
C VAL A 185 3.98 11.29 0.90
N GLY A 186 4.13 12.01 2.01
CA GLY A 186 3.11 12.16 3.05
C GLY A 186 2.75 10.89 3.85
N GLN A 187 3.47 9.78 3.67
CA GLN A 187 3.13 8.47 4.23
C GLN A 187 4.28 7.88 5.06
N ARG A 188 3.94 7.05 6.05
CA ARG A 188 4.92 6.39 6.93
C ARG A 188 5.31 5.02 6.37
N ILE A 189 5.84 4.99 5.14
CA ILE A 189 6.08 3.76 4.36
C ILE A 189 7.54 3.57 3.91
N GLY A 190 8.49 4.11 4.67
CA GLY A 190 9.90 4.18 4.28
C GLY A 190 10.56 2.82 4.06
N SER A 191 10.38 1.86 4.97
CA SER A 191 11.00 0.53 4.86
C SER A 191 10.45 -0.28 3.68
N TYR A 192 9.16 -0.18 3.40
CA TYR A 192 8.54 -0.77 2.21
C TYR A 192 9.03 -0.10 0.92
N SER A 193 9.19 1.22 0.91
CA SER A 193 9.75 1.94 -0.24
C SER A 193 11.16 1.43 -0.55
N MET A 194 12.02 1.34 0.48
CA MET A 194 13.37 0.77 0.37
C MET A 194 13.38 -0.66 -0.18
N ALA A 195 12.51 -1.52 0.36
CA ALA A 195 12.41 -2.91 -0.08
C ALA A 195 12.06 -3.03 -1.57
N ASN A 196 11.15 -2.19 -2.06
CA ASN A 196 10.71 -2.18 -3.45
C ASN A 196 11.72 -1.49 -4.38
N THR A 197 12.42 -0.45 -3.93
CA THR A 197 13.54 0.16 -4.69
C THR A 197 14.64 -0.87 -4.94
N PHE A 198 14.92 -1.77 -3.99
CA PHE A 198 15.86 -2.86 -4.23
C PHE A 198 15.37 -3.82 -5.32
N LEU A 199 14.06 -4.13 -5.38
CA LEU A 199 13.49 -4.95 -6.45
C LEU A 199 13.66 -4.29 -7.83
N ASP A 200 13.52 -2.97 -7.89
CA ASP A 200 13.75 -2.23 -9.13
C ASP A 200 15.22 -2.32 -9.57
N ALA A 201 16.14 -2.15 -8.61
CA ALA A 201 17.59 -2.23 -8.86
C ALA A 201 18.06 -3.64 -9.25
N ILE A 202 17.53 -4.71 -8.63
CA ILE A 202 17.91 -6.08 -9.01
C ILE A 202 17.37 -6.47 -10.38
N ALA A 203 16.22 -5.92 -10.82
CA ALA A 203 15.76 -6.09 -12.19
C ALA A 203 16.72 -5.44 -13.20
N GLU A 204 17.18 -4.22 -12.90
CA GLU A 204 18.19 -3.54 -13.72
C GLU A 204 19.50 -4.33 -13.76
N HIS A 205 19.97 -4.80 -12.60
CA HIS A 205 21.19 -5.60 -12.49
C HIS A 205 21.12 -6.90 -13.32
N ARG A 206 20.04 -7.68 -13.19
CA ARG A 206 19.82 -8.90 -13.99
C ARG A 206 19.87 -8.61 -15.48
N ARG A 207 19.24 -7.53 -15.92
CA ARG A 207 19.24 -7.13 -17.34
C ARG A 207 20.62 -6.72 -17.84
N ALA A 208 21.43 -6.06 -17.00
CA ALA A 208 22.80 -5.72 -17.35
C ALA A 208 23.67 -6.97 -17.58
N LEU A 209 23.30 -8.11 -16.98
CA LEU A 209 23.90 -9.42 -17.20
C LEU A 209 23.28 -10.20 -18.39
N GLY A 210 22.34 -9.60 -19.13
CA GLY A 210 21.62 -10.27 -20.22
C GLY A 210 20.54 -11.26 -19.75
N LEU A 211 20.22 -11.28 -18.45
CA LEU A 211 19.19 -12.14 -17.89
C LEU A 211 17.82 -11.44 -17.94
N PRO A 212 16.72 -12.18 -18.12
CA PRO A 212 15.39 -11.59 -18.08
C PRO A 212 15.09 -11.04 -16.69
N ALA A 213 14.51 -9.83 -16.65
CA ALA A 213 13.89 -9.27 -15.47
C ALA A 213 12.91 -8.13 -15.80
N LEU A 214 11.78 -8.15 -15.11
CA LEU A 214 10.76 -7.12 -15.14
C LEU A 214 10.38 -6.74 -13.71
N SER A 215 10.62 -5.48 -13.32
CA SER A 215 10.05 -4.93 -12.09
C SER A 215 8.78 -4.16 -12.41
N ILE A 216 7.67 -4.50 -11.74
CA ILE A 216 6.40 -3.80 -11.89
C ILE A 216 6.09 -3.05 -10.60
N ASN A 217 6.09 -1.73 -10.65
CA ASN A 217 5.69 -0.83 -9.58
C ASN A 217 4.17 -0.71 -9.57
N TRP A 218 3.51 -1.63 -8.85
CA TRP A 218 2.06 -1.67 -8.75
C TRP A 218 1.51 -0.55 -7.87
N GLY A 219 0.39 0.03 -8.31
CA GLY A 219 -0.58 0.72 -7.49
C GLY A 219 -1.24 -0.20 -6.45
N ASP A 220 -2.14 0.37 -5.68
CA ASP A 220 -2.88 -0.36 -4.65
C ASP A 220 -3.92 -1.30 -5.28
N TRP A 221 -3.90 -2.58 -4.91
CA TRP A 221 -4.89 -3.57 -5.35
C TRP A 221 -6.10 -3.52 -4.42
N ALA A 222 -7.32 -3.42 -4.96
CA ALA A 222 -8.53 -3.14 -4.18
C ALA A 222 -8.85 -4.28 -3.17
N GLU A 223 -9.08 -5.48 -3.70
CA GLU A 223 -9.70 -6.60 -2.98
C GLU A 223 -8.68 -7.62 -2.43
N ILE A 224 -7.43 -7.54 -2.87
CA ILE A 224 -6.40 -8.56 -2.59
C ILE A 224 -5.05 -7.93 -2.26
N GLY A 225 -4.17 -8.70 -1.63
CA GLY A 225 -2.78 -8.31 -1.42
C GLY A 225 -2.58 -7.43 -0.19
N LEU A 226 -1.58 -6.54 -0.26
CA LEU A 226 -1.13 -5.81 0.93
C LEU A 226 -2.13 -4.74 1.39
N ARG A 227 -2.82 -4.06 0.48
CA ARG A 227 -3.81 -3.02 0.81
C ARG A 227 -4.95 -3.59 1.66
N HIS A 228 -5.53 -4.73 1.29
CA HIS A 228 -6.61 -5.36 2.05
C HIS A 228 -6.24 -5.55 3.53
N ARG A 229 -4.99 -5.96 3.81
CA ARG A 229 -4.48 -6.11 5.18
C ARG A 229 -4.25 -4.77 5.91
N VAL A 230 -3.84 -3.73 5.19
CA VAL A 230 -3.62 -2.38 5.74
C VAL A 230 -4.95 -1.67 6.02
N VAL A 231 -5.95 -1.84 5.16
CA VAL A 231 -7.32 -1.33 5.36
C VAL A 231 -8.00 -2.03 6.54
N GLN A 232 -7.82 -3.36 6.68
CA GLN A 232 -8.29 -4.08 7.87
C GLN A 232 -7.66 -3.56 9.18
N ALA A 233 -6.45 -2.99 9.11
CA ALA A 233 -5.79 -2.33 10.23
C ALA A 233 -6.19 -0.85 10.41
N GLY A 234 -7.17 -0.36 9.64
CA GLY A 234 -7.71 1.00 9.76
C GLY A 234 -6.97 2.08 8.97
N TYR A 235 -6.12 1.70 8.00
CA TYR A 235 -5.31 2.66 7.25
C TYR A 235 -5.61 2.61 5.74
N ARG A 236 -5.71 3.79 5.11
CA ARG A 236 -5.82 3.96 3.66
C ARG A 236 -4.60 4.71 3.12
N LEU A 237 -3.88 4.11 2.16
CA LEU A 237 -2.70 4.73 1.54
C LEU A 237 -3.08 5.63 0.35
N LEU A 238 -4.06 5.20 -0.44
CA LEU A 238 -4.65 5.96 -1.55
C LEU A 238 -6.17 5.85 -1.49
N PRO A 239 -6.93 6.81 -2.07
CA PRO A 239 -8.39 6.72 -2.21
C PRO A 239 -8.84 5.39 -2.82
N ASP A 240 -10.02 4.90 -2.44
CA ASP A 240 -10.55 3.60 -2.90
C ASP A 240 -10.78 3.56 -4.42
N ASP A 241 -11.14 4.70 -5.02
CA ASP A 241 -11.32 4.87 -6.46
C ASP A 241 -9.99 4.91 -7.24
N TRP A 242 -8.84 4.95 -6.56
CA TRP A 242 -7.49 4.95 -7.17
C TRP A 242 -6.82 3.58 -7.08
N THR A 243 -7.62 2.53 -6.92
CA THR A 243 -7.16 1.15 -6.77
C THR A 243 -7.31 0.36 -8.07
N LEU A 244 -6.46 -0.67 -8.24
CA LEU A 244 -6.58 -1.66 -9.31
C LEU A 244 -7.49 -2.79 -8.85
N HIS A 245 -8.56 -3.05 -9.59
CA HIS A 245 -9.27 -4.31 -9.45
C HIS A 245 -8.39 -5.47 -9.89
N PRO A 246 -8.53 -6.68 -9.31
CA PRO A 246 -7.71 -7.84 -9.64
C PRO A 246 -7.62 -8.11 -11.15
N GLN A 247 -8.75 -8.08 -11.86
CA GLN A 247 -8.77 -8.32 -13.30
C GLN A 247 -7.95 -7.28 -14.08
N GLN A 248 -8.05 -6.00 -13.73
CA GLN A 248 -7.29 -4.92 -14.39
C GLN A 248 -5.78 -5.12 -14.20
N GLY A 249 -5.38 -5.54 -12.99
CA GLY A 249 -3.98 -5.84 -12.70
C GLY A 249 -3.46 -7.07 -13.45
N LEU A 250 -4.27 -8.13 -13.57
CA LEU A 250 -3.93 -9.33 -14.36
C LEU A 250 -3.86 -9.04 -15.87
N ASP A 251 -4.77 -8.21 -16.40
CA ASP A 251 -4.74 -7.76 -17.79
C ASP A 251 -3.48 -6.92 -18.07
N ALA A 252 -3.09 -6.05 -17.13
CA ALA A 252 -1.85 -5.29 -17.20
C ALA A 252 -0.63 -6.23 -17.15
N LEU A 253 -0.63 -7.22 -16.24
CA LEU A 253 0.44 -8.21 -16.12
C LEU A 253 0.63 -8.98 -17.43
N SER A 254 -0.46 -9.45 -18.05
CA SER A 254 -0.43 -10.15 -19.34
C SER A 254 0.29 -9.36 -20.43
N ARG A 255 0.03 -8.04 -20.52
CA ARG A 255 0.65 -7.13 -21.50
C ARG A 255 2.10 -6.79 -21.18
N LEU A 256 2.45 -6.76 -19.89
CA LEU A 256 3.78 -6.38 -19.44
C LEU A 256 4.76 -7.55 -19.41
N MET A 257 4.28 -8.79 -19.21
CA MET A 257 5.12 -9.98 -19.05
C MET A 257 6.09 -10.24 -20.21
N PRO A 258 5.75 -9.99 -21.49
CA PRO A 258 6.72 -10.11 -22.59
C PRO A 258 7.81 -9.02 -22.59
N GLN A 259 7.66 -7.98 -21.77
CA GLN A 259 8.56 -6.83 -21.73
C GLN A 259 9.66 -7.02 -20.67
N GLN A 260 10.65 -6.13 -20.72
CA GLN A 260 11.79 -6.10 -19.80
C GLN A 260 11.93 -4.70 -19.18
N GLY A 261 12.58 -4.63 -18.02
CA GLY A 261 12.93 -3.37 -17.35
C GLY A 261 11.98 -3.01 -16.22
N GLN A 262 11.75 -1.71 -16.01
CA GLN A 262 10.87 -1.20 -14.95
C GLN A 262 9.60 -0.60 -15.55
N ARG A 263 8.43 -0.89 -14.97
CA ARG A 263 7.12 -0.39 -15.40
C ARG A 263 6.26 -0.02 -14.20
N ALA A 264 5.52 1.07 -14.29
CA ALA A 264 4.57 1.49 -13.25
C ALA A 264 3.14 1.33 -13.74
N VAL A 265 2.26 0.76 -12.91
CA VAL A 265 0.83 0.61 -13.20
C VAL A 265 0.02 1.22 -12.07
N LEU A 266 -0.52 2.41 -12.30
CA LEU A 266 -1.30 3.17 -11.33
C LEU A 266 -2.55 3.76 -11.98
N PRO A 267 -3.77 3.40 -11.54
CA PRO A 267 -5.01 3.96 -12.04
C PRO A 267 -5.32 5.27 -11.30
N VAL A 268 -4.41 6.24 -11.44
CA VAL A 268 -4.44 7.48 -10.66
C VAL A 268 -4.85 8.67 -11.54
N PRO A 269 -5.84 9.47 -11.11
CA PRO A 269 -6.12 10.77 -11.71
C PRO A 269 -5.04 11.77 -11.30
N TRP A 270 -4.00 11.88 -12.14
CA TRP A 270 -2.78 12.62 -11.83
C TRP A 270 -2.96 14.07 -11.33
N PRO A 271 -3.90 14.88 -11.84
CA PRO A 271 -4.12 16.22 -11.30
C PRO A 271 -4.52 16.21 -9.82
N GLN A 272 -5.40 15.28 -9.43
CA GLN A 272 -5.86 15.15 -8.04
C GLN A 272 -4.76 14.55 -7.16
N PHE A 273 -3.98 13.61 -7.70
CA PHE A 273 -2.82 13.06 -7.01
C PHE A 273 -1.78 14.12 -6.67
N LEU A 274 -1.43 14.99 -7.63
CA LEU A 274 -0.49 16.08 -7.40
C LEU A 274 -1.03 17.16 -6.44
N GLN A 275 -2.37 17.29 -6.32
CA GLN A 275 -2.98 18.12 -5.30
C GLN A 275 -2.84 17.53 -3.89
N LEU A 276 -3.09 16.22 -3.72
CA LEU A 276 -2.93 15.54 -2.43
C LEU A 276 -1.47 15.38 -2.02
N PHE A 277 -0.58 15.16 -3.01
CA PHE A 277 0.83 14.87 -2.82
C PHE A 277 1.71 15.84 -3.63
N PRO A 278 1.72 17.16 -3.30
CA PRO A 278 2.43 18.16 -4.10
C PRO A 278 3.95 17.93 -4.18
N GLN A 279 4.54 17.32 -3.15
CA GLN A 279 5.95 16.92 -3.15
C GLN A 279 6.27 15.87 -4.22
N ALA A 280 5.28 15.09 -4.69
CA ALA A 280 5.49 14.11 -5.74
C ALA A 280 5.94 14.77 -7.06
N ALA A 281 5.56 16.02 -7.32
CA ALA A 281 6.05 16.79 -8.47
C ALA A 281 7.57 17.06 -8.44
N GLN A 282 8.21 16.90 -7.28
CA GLN A 282 9.66 17.08 -7.09
C GLN A 282 10.43 15.74 -7.15
N THR A 283 9.75 14.63 -7.42
CA THR A 283 10.33 13.28 -7.52
C THR A 283 10.64 12.93 -8.98
N ILE A 284 10.78 11.62 -9.28
CA ILE A 284 10.90 11.12 -10.65
C ILE A 284 9.70 11.51 -11.55
N LEU A 285 8.55 11.87 -10.97
CA LEU A 285 7.42 12.39 -11.73
C LEU A 285 7.68 13.77 -12.35
N ALA A 286 8.68 14.54 -11.89
CA ALA A 286 9.00 15.86 -12.44
C ALA A 286 9.17 15.83 -13.96
N ALA A 287 9.75 14.75 -14.49
CA ALA A 287 9.98 14.55 -15.92
C ALA A 287 8.69 14.42 -16.75
N ILE A 288 7.60 13.95 -16.14
CA ILE A 288 6.31 13.74 -16.80
C ILE A 288 5.20 14.65 -16.26
N ALA A 289 5.43 15.40 -15.18
CA ALA A 289 4.46 16.29 -14.56
C ALA A 289 3.75 17.23 -15.55
N PRO A 290 4.44 17.85 -16.54
CA PRO A 290 3.76 18.66 -17.56
C PRO A 290 2.76 17.88 -18.41
N GLN A 291 3.01 16.58 -18.65
CA GLN A 291 2.12 15.68 -19.42
C GLN A 291 1.03 15.06 -18.56
N LEU A 292 1.19 15.10 -17.24
CA LEU A 292 0.21 14.63 -16.26
C LEU A 292 -0.82 15.70 -15.91
N GLY A 293 -0.48 16.97 -16.12
CA GLY A 293 -1.33 18.13 -15.92
C GLY A 293 -1.43 19.00 -17.17
N ASP A 294 -2.24 18.57 -18.15
CA ASP A 294 -2.80 19.51 -19.13
C ASP A 294 -3.94 20.30 -18.45
N ALA A 295 -3.54 21.30 -17.67
CA ALA A 295 -4.23 22.57 -17.47
C ALA A 295 -3.30 23.50 -16.68
N GLN A 296 -3.23 24.76 -17.12
CA GLN A 296 -2.43 25.88 -16.65
C GLN A 296 -2.66 26.30 -15.17
N SER A 297 -2.70 25.40 -14.19
CA SER A 297 -3.18 25.74 -12.84
C SER A 297 -2.47 25.01 -11.70
N VAL A 298 -1.14 24.89 -11.71
CA VAL A 298 -0.41 24.32 -10.54
C VAL A 298 0.81 25.14 -10.09
N HIS A 299 1.09 26.28 -10.73
CA HIS A 299 2.06 27.25 -10.19
C HIS A 299 1.50 28.66 -10.15
N SER A 300 0.41 28.83 -9.42
CA SER A 300 0.16 30.03 -8.62
C SER A 300 -0.96 29.69 -7.63
N LEU A 301 -0.72 29.81 -6.33
CA LEU A 301 -1.82 30.22 -5.46
C LEU A 301 -2.40 31.49 -6.11
N PRO A 302 -3.70 31.58 -6.43
CA PRO A 302 -4.24 32.84 -6.88
C PRO A 302 -3.91 33.88 -5.80
N ALA A 303 -3.15 34.91 -6.17
CA ALA A 303 -2.90 36.07 -5.32
C ALA A 303 -4.20 36.86 -5.05
N THR A 304 -5.31 36.43 -5.66
CA THR A 304 -6.67 36.90 -5.43
C THR A 304 -7.28 36.19 -4.21
N PRO A 305 -7.79 36.90 -3.20
CA PRO A 305 -8.45 36.27 -2.07
C PRO A 305 -9.66 35.46 -2.55
N GLN A 306 -9.74 34.19 -2.13
CA GLN A 306 -10.80 33.26 -2.53
C GLN A 306 -12.21 33.75 -2.11
N PRO A 307 -13.29 33.38 -2.81
CA PRO A 307 -14.66 33.83 -2.50
C PRO A 307 -15.07 33.56 -1.05
N PHE A 308 -14.59 32.45 -0.47
CA PHE A 308 -14.83 32.11 0.93
C PHE A 308 -14.06 33.02 1.88
N LEU A 309 -12.76 33.26 1.66
CA LEU A 309 -11.98 34.19 2.49
C LEU A 309 -12.54 35.62 2.44
N GLN A 310 -12.91 36.13 1.27
CA GLN A 310 -13.50 37.46 1.16
C GLN A 310 -14.81 37.57 1.95
N LYS A 311 -15.66 36.55 1.84
CA LYS A 311 -16.89 36.47 2.61
C LYS A 311 -16.61 36.38 4.12
N LEU A 312 -15.59 35.62 4.51
CA LEU A 312 -15.18 35.47 5.89
C LEU A 312 -14.67 36.79 6.47
N GLU A 313 -13.76 37.48 5.78
CA GLU A 313 -13.21 38.78 6.19
C GLU A 313 -14.28 39.89 6.28
N SER A 314 -15.37 39.79 5.50
CA SER A 314 -16.48 40.75 5.55
C SER A 314 -17.41 40.62 6.77
N LEU A 315 -17.26 39.56 7.58
CA LEU A 315 -18.10 39.30 8.74
C LEU A 315 -17.54 39.94 10.02
N PRO A 316 -18.39 40.26 11.02
CA PRO A 316 -17.92 40.65 12.35
C PRO A 316 -17.09 39.53 13.00
N SER A 317 -16.04 39.87 13.77
CA SER A 317 -15.05 38.92 14.31
C SER A 317 -15.65 37.69 15.03
N LYS A 318 -16.79 37.85 15.72
CA LYS A 318 -17.48 36.73 16.38
C LYS A 318 -18.15 35.76 15.40
N ALA A 319 -18.65 36.28 14.27
CA ALA A 319 -19.24 35.49 13.20
C ALA A 319 -18.17 34.84 12.29
N GLN A 320 -16.96 35.43 12.22
CA GLN A 320 -15.83 34.88 11.48
C GLN A 320 -15.40 33.50 12.01
N LEU A 321 -15.16 33.37 13.32
CA LEU A 321 -14.76 32.09 13.90
C LEU A 321 -15.86 31.02 13.74
N GLN A 322 -17.13 31.39 13.93
CA GLN A 322 -18.24 30.44 13.74
C GLN A 322 -18.34 29.94 12.30
N GLN A 323 -18.16 30.81 11.31
CA GLN A 323 -18.14 30.39 9.91
C GLN A 323 -16.91 29.53 9.56
N LEU A 324 -15.76 29.82 10.16
CA LEU A 324 -14.58 28.98 10.02
C LEU A 324 -14.80 27.58 10.62
N ILE A 325 -15.41 27.49 11.81
CA ILE A 325 -15.80 26.23 12.45
C ILE A 325 -16.74 25.45 11.54
N THR A 326 -17.78 26.09 10.99
CA THR A 326 -18.71 25.43 10.05
C THR A 326 -17.98 24.91 8.81
N GLN A 327 -17.01 25.65 8.28
CA GLN A 327 -16.24 25.22 7.11
C GLN A 327 -15.30 24.05 7.42
N VAL A 328 -14.61 24.08 8.57
CA VAL A 328 -13.77 22.97 9.03
C VAL A 328 -14.63 21.73 9.30
N GLN A 329 -15.79 21.90 9.94
CA GLN A 329 -16.77 20.82 10.16
C GLN A 329 -17.27 20.24 8.83
N PHE A 330 -17.57 21.09 7.85
CA PHE A 330 -18.02 20.65 6.53
C PHE A 330 -16.97 19.78 5.83
N HIS A 331 -15.72 20.22 5.77
CA HIS A 331 -14.65 19.43 5.16
C HIS A 331 -14.34 18.17 5.95
N ALA A 332 -14.32 18.23 7.28
CA ALA A 332 -14.10 17.06 8.14
C ALA A 332 -15.21 16.01 7.97
N ALA A 333 -16.48 16.43 7.97
CA ALA A 333 -17.60 15.52 7.78
C ALA A 333 -17.62 14.93 6.36
N LYS A 334 -17.23 15.73 5.35
CA LYS A 334 -17.12 15.27 3.96
C LYS A 334 -16.08 14.15 3.82
N VAL A 335 -14.87 14.31 4.36
CA VAL A 335 -13.82 13.28 4.26
C VAL A 335 -14.16 12.04 5.08
N MET A 336 -14.88 12.21 6.20
CA MET A 336 -15.33 11.11 7.05
C MET A 336 -16.62 10.44 6.55
N GLY A 337 -17.24 10.92 5.46
CA GLY A 337 -18.49 10.38 4.92
C GLY A 337 -19.72 10.59 5.81
N ILE A 338 -19.68 11.54 6.75
CA ILE A 338 -20.76 11.84 7.69
C ILE A 338 -21.75 12.82 7.04
N GLN A 339 -23.03 12.45 7.01
CA GLN A 339 -24.13 13.28 6.53
C GLN A 339 -25.29 13.27 7.53
N PRO A 340 -25.88 14.43 7.87
CA PRO A 340 -25.46 15.79 7.48
C PRO A 340 -24.14 16.20 8.17
N PRO A 341 -23.40 17.22 7.66
CA PRO A 341 -22.16 17.68 8.29
C PRO A 341 -22.30 18.10 9.76
N SER A 342 -23.49 18.56 10.15
CA SER A 342 -23.82 18.91 11.53
C SER A 342 -23.88 17.72 12.49
N ALA A 343 -23.87 16.48 11.99
CA ALA A 343 -23.83 15.28 12.81
C ALA A 343 -22.43 14.98 13.37
N LEU A 344 -21.38 15.62 12.83
CA LEU A 344 -20.02 15.51 13.34
C LEU A 344 -19.87 16.36 14.62
N ASP A 345 -19.47 15.72 15.71
CA ASP A 345 -19.19 16.40 16.98
C ASP A 345 -17.92 17.25 16.87
N ILE A 346 -18.06 18.56 17.10
CA ILE A 346 -16.96 19.52 16.95
C ILE A 346 -15.98 19.53 18.13
N GLN A 347 -16.35 18.93 19.26
CA GLN A 347 -15.54 18.86 20.49
C GLN A 347 -14.80 17.53 20.63
N ARG A 348 -15.25 16.48 19.94
CA ARG A 348 -14.61 15.17 19.97
C ARG A 348 -13.40 15.13 19.03
N GLY A 349 -12.39 14.34 19.40
CA GLY A 349 -11.20 14.14 18.59
C GLY A 349 -11.54 13.50 17.24
N LEU A 350 -11.11 14.09 16.13
CA LEU A 350 -11.34 13.62 14.77
C LEU A 350 -10.80 12.18 14.58
N PHE A 351 -9.62 11.89 15.12
CA PHE A 351 -9.02 10.54 15.06
C PHE A 351 -9.79 9.50 15.87
N GLU A 352 -10.37 9.90 17.01
CA GLU A 352 -11.23 9.02 17.82
C GLU A 352 -12.55 8.69 17.11
N MET A 353 -13.00 9.60 16.24
CA MET A 353 -14.19 9.42 15.41
C MET A 353 -13.89 8.69 14.09
N GLY A 354 -12.66 8.23 13.88
CA GLY A 354 -12.28 7.42 12.72
C GLY A 354 -11.64 8.20 11.58
N MET A 355 -11.18 9.44 11.80
CA MET A 355 -10.31 10.12 10.83
C MET A 355 -8.97 9.41 10.74
N ASP A 356 -8.57 9.00 9.53
CA ASP A 356 -7.25 8.44 9.27
C ASP A 356 -6.26 9.50 8.71
N SER A 357 -5.01 9.13 8.50
CA SER A 357 -3.96 10.04 8.01
C SER A 357 -4.20 10.56 6.59
N LEU A 358 -4.91 9.79 5.74
CA LEU A 358 -5.25 10.22 4.38
C LEU A 358 -6.40 11.23 4.43
N MET A 359 -7.43 10.96 5.24
CA MET A 359 -8.53 11.89 5.51
C MET A 359 -8.01 13.21 6.08
N ALA A 360 -6.99 13.18 6.93
CA ALA A 360 -6.35 14.40 7.44
C ALA A 360 -5.65 15.21 6.33
N LEU A 361 -5.01 14.55 5.36
CA LEU A 361 -4.41 15.21 4.18
C LEU A 361 -5.48 15.74 3.21
N GLU A 362 -6.58 15.02 3.03
CA GLU A 362 -7.73 15.48 2.25
C GLU A 362 -8.41 16.70 2.89
N LEU A 363 -8.60 16.68 4.22
CA LEU A 363 -9.09 17.81 5.01
C LEU A 363 -8.19 19.03 4.83
N LYS A 364 -6.87 18.86 5.00
CA LYS A 364 -5.89 19.91 4.74
C LYS A 364 -6.06 20.49 3.33
N SER A 365 -6.05 19.65 2.30
CA SER A 365 -6.12 20.08 0.90
C SER A 365 -7.43 20.84 0.61
N GLY A 366 -8.55 20.38 1.15
CA GLY A 366 -9.85 21.06 1.05
C GLY A 366 -9.87 22.43 1.74
N LEU A 367 -9.21 22.53 2.90
CA LEU A 367 -9.05 23.78 3.64
C LEU A 367 -8.10 24.76 2.95
N GLU A 368 -6.95 24.31 2.47
CA GLU A 368 -5.99 25.14 1.70
C GLU A 368 -6.65 25.69 0.43
N SER A 369 -7.46 24.88 -0.26
CA SER A 369 -8.24 25.31 -1.43
C SER A 369 -9.28 26.38 -1.07
N SER A 370 -9.97 26.23 0.06
CA SER A 370 -10.98 27.19 0.53
C SER A 370 -10.37 28.50 1.04
N LEU A 371 -9.22 28.40 1.73
CA LEU A 371 -8.58 29.51 2.43
C LEU A 371 -7.48 30.16 1.58
N GLY A 372 -7.00 29.55 0.50
CA GLY A 372 -5.88 30.08 -0.29
C GLY A 372 -4.57 30.29 0.52
N ARG A 373 -4.46 29.65 1.69
CA ARG A 373 -3.30 29.71 2.59
C ARG A 373 -2.76 28.30 2.79
N SER A 374 -1.45 28.16 2.99
CA SER A 374 -0.85 26.87 3.32
C SER A 374 -1.07 26.53 4.79
N ILE A 375 -1.36 25.27 5.07
CA ILE A 375 -1.62 24.74 6.40
C ILE A 375 -0.59 23.65 6.70
N PRO A 376 0.07 23.64 7.87
CA PRO A 376 0.99 22.56 8.21
C PRO A 376 0.31 21.19 8.25
N ALA A 377 0.99 20.14 7.77
CA ALA A 377 0.43 18.79 7.69
C ALA A 377 0.10 18.16 9.07
N VAL A 378 0.73 18.66 10.13
CA VAL A 378 0.52 18.21 11.51
C VAL A 378 -0.66 18.91 12.20
N ALA A 379 -1.25 19.95 11.60
CA ALA A 379 -2.24 20.79 12.27
C ALA A 379 -3.47 20.01 12.77
N ALA A 380 -3.97 19.03 11.98
CA ALA A 380 -5.09 18.19 12.41
C ALA A 380 -4.71 17.27 13.59
N PHE A 381 -3.44 16.86 13.71
CA PHE A 381 -2.95 16.02 14.81
C PHE A 381 -2.71 16.83 16.09
N GLU A 382 -2.10 18.00 15.98
CA GLU A 382 -1.83 18.89 17.12
C GLU A 382 -3.12 19.56 17.64
N HIS A 383 -4.11 19.72 16.75
CA HIS A 383 -5.41 20.30 17.07
C HIS A 383 -6.52 19.31 16.67
N PRO A 384 -6.74 18.27 17.48
CA PRO A 384 -7.51 17.09 17.08
C PRO A 384 -9.02 17.32 17.01
N THR A 385 -9.54 18.48 17.39
CA THR A 385 -10.98 18.79 17.35
C THR A 385 -11.26 19.87 16.30
N VAL A 386 -12.48 19.90 15.76
CA VAL A 386 -12.88 20.94 14.79
C VAL A 386 -12.70 22.33 15.38
N VAL A 387 -13.04 22.51 16.67
CA VAL A 387 -12.89 23.79 17.38
C VAL A 387 -11.42 24.17 17.53
N ALA A 388 -10.57 23.23 17.96
CA ALA A 388 -9.14 23.49 18.14
C ALA A 388 -8.47 23.83 16.81
N LEU A 389 -8.74 23.06 15.76
CA LEU A 389 -8.19 23.30 14.42
C LEU A 389 -8.65 24.64 13.86
N SER A 390 -9.93 25.00 14.02
CA SER A 390 -10.45 26.30 13.58
C SER A 390 -9.80 27.47 14.32
N THR A 391 -9.54 27.32 15.62
CA THR A 391 -8.88 28.34 16.44
C THR A 391 -7.43 28.53 16.01
N TYR A 392 -6.71 27.44 15.77
CA TYR A 392 -5.36 27.47 15.22
C TYR A 392 -5.31 28.16 13.85
N LEU A 393 -6.21 27.80 12.93
CA LEU A 393 -6.28 28.41 11.60
C LEU A 393 -6.56 29.92 11.69
N ALA A 394 -7.43 30.35 12.59
CA ALA A 394 -7.70 31.76 12.83
C ALA A 394 -6.45 32.53 13.28
N GLN A 395 -5.72 31.99 14.26
CA GLN A 395 -4.59 32.67 14.90
C GLN A 395 -3.31 32.61 14.04
N GLU A 396 -2.91 31.41 13.64
CA GLU A 396 -1.59 31.14 13.07
C GLU A 396 -1.58 31.20 11.53
N VAL A 397 -2.70 30.89 10.87
CA VAL A 397 -2.78 30.85 9.39
C VAL A 397 -3.41 32.13 8.82
N LEU A 398 -4.43 32.68 9.47
CA LEU A 398 -5.14 33.89 9.03
C LEU A 398 -4.66 35.15 9.74
N GLY A 399 -3.88 35.03 10.82
CA GLY A 399 -3.34 36.17 11.56
C GLY A 399 -4.40 36.99 12.28
N TRP A 400 -5.55 36.40 12.62
CA TRP A 400 -6.55 37.06 13.45
C TRP A 400 -5.99 37.19 14.86
N GLY A 401 -5.87 38.42 15.36
CA GLY A 401 -5.42 38.69 16.74
C GLY A 401 -6.24 37.90 17.76
N ALA A 402 -5.65 37.65 18.94
CA ALA A 402 -6.16 36.78 20.00
C ALA A 402 -7.70 36.70 20.04
N VAL A 403 -8.25 35.64 19.43
CA VAL A 403 -9.67 35.38 19.44
C VAL A 403 -10.07 35.07 20.89
N PRO A 404 -11.13 35.67 21.46
CA PRO A 404 -11.54 35.38 22.83
C PRO A 404 -11.76 33.87 22.97
N SER A 405 -10.96 33.23 23.82
CA SER A 405 -11.07 31.81 24.13
C SER A 405 -12.50 31.54 24.63
N ALA A 406 -13.29 30.81 23.84
CA ALA A 406 -14.53 30.24 24.32
C ALA A 406 -14.18 28.88 24.91
N VAL A 407 -13.92 28.89 26.23
CA VAL A 407 -13.90 27.78 27.23
C VAL A 407 -12.54 27.67 27.97
N PRO A 408 -12.53 27.45 29.31
CA PRO A 408 -11.32 27.42 30.13
C PRO A 408 -10.48 26.17 29.86
N ALA A 409 -9.16 26.34 29.96
CA ALA A 409 -8.21 25.24 30.03
C ALA A 409 -8.50 24.36 31.25
N GLN A 410 -8.95 23.14 31.00
CA GLN A 410 -8.58 21.99 31.83
C GLN A 410 -7.73 21.10 30.95
N VAL A 411 -6.43 21.34 31.00
CA VAL A 411 -5.44 20.30 30.68
C VAL A 411 -5.48 19.36 31.88
N GLU A 412 -6.34 18.34 31.81
CA GLU A 412 -5.97 17.08 32.46
C GLU A 412 -4.86 16.49 31.60
N GLU A 413 -3.66 16.37 32.19
CA GLU A 413 -2.67 15.39 31.73
C GLU A 413 -3.34 14.02 31.79
N SER A 414 -4.05 13.64 30.72
CA SER A 414 -4.41 12.26 30.50
C SER A 414 -3.10 11.53 30.20
N GLY A 415 -2.56 10.90 31.24
CA GLY A 415 -1.40 10.03 31.14
C GLY A 415 -1.53 9.08 29.95
N ASP A 416 -0.43 8.95 29.23
CA ASP A 416 -0.25 8.04 28.11
C ASP A 416 -0.88 6.66 28.40
N PRO A 417 -1.91 6.23 27.66
CA PRO A 417 -2.52 4.91 27.80
C PRO A 417 -1.53 3.76 27.51
N LEU A 418 -0.40 4.05 26.85
CA LEU A 418 0.66 3.08 26.58
C LEU A 418 1.67 2.98 27.74
N SER A 419 1.72 3.96 28.63
CA SER A 419 2.58 3.91 29.82
C SER A 419 2.05 2.96 30.90
N SER A 420 0.73 2.78 30.97
CA SER A 420 0.08 1.86 31.92
C SER A 420 0.07 0.40 31.47
N ILE A 421 0.33 0.13 30.18
CA ILE A 421 0.47 -1.24 29.64
C ILE A 421 1.92 -1.72 29.72
N ALA A 422 2.89 -0.80 29.78
CA ALA A 422 4.31 -1.12 29.92
C ALA A 422 4.74 -1.54 31.35
N GLN A 423 3.83 -1.51 32.32
CA GLN A 423 4.10 -1.88 33.72
C GLN A 423 3.31 -3.10 34.21
N LEU A 424 2.50 -3.72 33.35
CA LEU A 424 1.78 -4.95 33.69
C LEU A 424 2.64 -6.15 33.32
N SER A 425 2.77 -7.09 34.25
CA SER A 425 3.43 -8.37 33.97
C SER A 425 2.58 -9.22 33.02
N ASP A 426 3.20 -10.09 32.24
CA ASP A 426 2.50 -10.98 31.28
C ASP A 426 1.36 -11.78 31.94
N ASP A 427 1.47 -12.09 33.24
CA ASP A 427 0.44 -12.80 34.03
C ASP A 427 -0.83 -11.96 34.30
N GLU A 428 -0.74 -10.62 34.27
CA GLU A 428 -1.90 -9.72 34.47
C GLU A 428 -2.67 -9.48 33.17
N VAL A 429 -1.97 -9.55 32.03
CA VAL A 429 -2.57 -9.46 30.69
C VAL A 429 -3.44 -10.69 30.42
N ASP A 430 -2.97 -11.88 30.78
CA ASP A 430 -3.74 -13.13 30.58
C ASP A 430 -5.01 -13.20 31.45
N ARG A 431 -4.99 -12.62 32.66
CA ARG A 431 -6.21 -12.52 33.51
C ARG A 431 -7.27 -11.59 32.91
N LEU A 432 -6.86 -10.45 32.36
CA LEU A 432 -7.77 -9.48 31.74
C LEU A 432 -8.39 -10.01 30.44
N PHE A 433 -7.68 -10.90 29.72
CA PHE A 433 -8.22 -11.61 28.57
C PHE A 433 -9.23 -12.71 28.96
N ALA A 434 -9.02 -13.41 30.08
CA ALA A 434 -9.94 -14.44 30.56
C ALA A 434 -11.29 -13.88 31.06
N GLU A 435 -11.30 -12.71 31.71
CA GLU A 435 -12.53 -12.04 32.16
C GLU A 435 -13.38 -11.48 31.01
N LYS A 436 -12.77 -11.13 29.88
CA LYS A 436 -13.49 -10.59 28.71
C LYS A 436 -14.12 -11.66 27.81
N ILE A 437 -13.66 -12.90 27.89
CA ILE A 437 -14.20 -14.04 27.13
C ILE A 437 -15.42 -14.67 27.85
N SER A 438 -15.67 -14.31 29.11
CA SER A 438 -16.76 -14.85 29.93
C SER A 438 -17.97 -13.90 30.12
N ARG A 439 -18.11 -12.87 29.28
CA ARG A 439 -19.30 -12.00 29.22
C ARG A 439 -20.00 -12.02 27.87
#